data_AF-A0A9E5EEU5-F1
#
_entry.id   AF-A0A9E5EEU5-F1
#
_cell.length_a   1.000
_cell.length_b   1.000
_cell.length_c   1.000
_cell.angle_alpha   90.00
_cell.angle_beta   90.00
_cell.angle_gamma   90.00
#
_symmetry.space_group_name_H-M   'P 1'
#
loop_
_entity.id
_entity.type
_entity.pdbx_description
1 polymer ?
#
loop_
_entity_poly.entity_id
_entity_poly.type
_entity_poly.pdbx_seq_one_letter_code
_entity_poly.pdbx_strand_id
1 'polypeptide(L)' 'MNRPSQRQARDLRPITITRSFTKHAEGSVLIEFGDTKVLCTASVLE' A
#
# COMPACT_ATOMS: atom_id res chain seq x y z
N MET A 1 25.33 12.50 2.87
CA MET A 1 24.77 11.29 2.24
C MET A 1 23.28 11.49 2.09
N ASN A 2 22.78 11.62 0.86
CA ASN A 2 21.40 12.00 0.60
C ASN A 2 20.66 10.85 -0.09
N ARG A 3 19.43 10.56 0.32
CA ARG A 3 18.62 9.50 -0.30
C ARG A 3 18.11 10.01 -1.65
N PRO A 4 17.95 9.16 -2.68
CA PRO A 4 17.45 9.60 -4.00
C PRO A 4 16.12 10.36 -3.92
N SER A 5 15.24 9.93 -3.00
CA SER A 5 13.93 10.55 -2.77
C SER A 5 13.97 11.80 -1.85
N GLN A 6 15.15 12.36 -1.55
CA GLN A 6 15.34 13.56 -0.72
C GLN A 6 14.74 13.48 0.70
N ARG A 7 14.49 12.27 1.17
CA ARG A 7 13.81 12.01 2.43
C ARG A 7 14.80 11.88 3.58
N GLN A 8 14.43 12.22 4.82
CA GLN A 8 15.32 11.99 5.96
C GLN A 8 15.50 10.49 6.22
N ALA A 9 16.56 10.13 6.96
CA ALA A 9 16.88 8.74 7.26
C ALA A 9 15.71 7.98 7.92
N ARG A 10 14.98 8.67 8.82
CA ARG A 10 13.89 8.11 9.63
C ARG A 10 12.48 8.31 9.08
N ASP A 11 12.33 9.04 7.98
CA ASP A 11 10.99 9.24 7.41
C ASP A 11 10.50 7.94 6.76
N LEU A 12 9.20 7.82 6.52
CA LEU A 12 8.62 6.77 5.68
C LEU A 12 8.36 7.33 4.28
N ARG A 13 8.27 6.45 3.26
CA ARG A 13 7.73 6.86 1.95
C ARG A 13 6.26 7.30 2.13
N PRO A 14 5.70 8.13 1.23
CA PRO A 14 4.26 8.42 1.25
C PRO A 14 3.44 7.13 1.24
N ILE A 15 2.41 7.06 2.10
CA ILE A 15 1.56 5.87 2.24
C ILE A 15 0.13 6.25 1.87
N THR A 16 -0.45 5.52 0.91
CA THR A 16 -1.87 5.60 0.56
C THR A 16 -2.51 4.24 0.77
N ILE A 17 -3.70 4.23 1.41
CA ILE A 17 -4.49 3.02 1.64
C ILE A 17 -5.86 3.24 1.01
N THR A 18 -6.13 2.52 -0.08
CA THR A 18 -7.42 2.55 -0.77
C THR A 18 -8.18 1.26 -0.46
N ARG A 19 -9.24 1.38 0.35
CA ARG A 19 -10.12 0.25 0.72
C ARG A 19 -11.12 -0.05 -0.38
N SER A 20 -11.69 -1.26 -0.34
CA SER A 20 -12.68 -1.75 -1.31
C SER A 20 -12.19 -1.62 -2.76
N PHE A 21 -10.90 -1.88 -2.98
CA PHE A 21 -10.23 -1.61 -4.26
C PHE A 21 -10.76 -2.53 -5.38
N THR A 22 -10.90 -3.82 -5.10
CA THR A 22 -11.55 -4.78 -6.00
C THR A 22 -12.97 -5.05 -5.53
N LYS A 23 -13.93 -5.03 -6.47
CA LYS A 23 -15.37 -5.25 -6.21
C LYS A 23 -15.71 -6.59 -5.58
N HIS A 24 -14.96 -7.64 -5.91
CA HIS A 24 -15.41 -9.03 -5.68
C HIS A 24 -14.89 -9.68 -4.40
N ALA A 25 -13.78 -9.20 -3.85
CA ALA A 25 -13.25 -9.76 -2.61
C ALA A 25 -14.01 -9.19 -1.40
N GLU A 26 -14.29 -10.03 -0.41
CA GLU A 26 -14.96 -9.63 0.84
C GLU A 26 -14.13 -8.58 1.60
N GLY A 27 -12.80 -8.68 1.51
CA GLY A 27 -11.86 -7.63 1.90
C GLY A 27 -10.91 -7.31 0.76
N SER A 28 -10.76 -6.02 0.41
CA SER A 28 -9.81 -5.59 -0.62
C SER A 28 -9.16 -4.26 -0.29
N VAL A 29 -7.85 -4.18 -0.44
CA VAL A 29 -7.07 -2.96 -0.22
C VAL A 29 -5.92 -2.87 -1.24
N LEU A 30 -5.79 -1.70 -1.88
CA LEU A 30 -4.55 -1.30 -2.54
C LEU A 30 -3.73 -0.45 -1.58
N ILE A 31 -2.50 -0.88 -1.27
CA ILE A 31 -1.57 -0.14 -0.43
C ILE A 31 -0.38 0.32 -1.27
N GLU A 32 -0.05 1.60 -1.17
CA GLU A 32 1.03 2.24 -1.93
C GLU A 32 2.06 2.81 -0.96
N PHE A 33 3.34 2.48 -1.15
CA PHE A 33 4.49 3.00 -0.40
C PHE A 33 5.45 3.72 -1.35
N GLY A 34 5.15 4.97 -1.67
CA GLY A 34 5.71 5.64 -2.84
C GLY A 34 5.36 4.83 -4.10
N ASP A 35 6.36 4.48 -4.90
CA ASP A 35 6.14 3.76 -6.17
C ASP A 35 5.83 2.26 -5.99
N THR A 36 6.01 1.70 -4.79
CA THR A 36 5.65 0.31 -4.51
C THR A 36 4.14 0.19 -4.32
N LYS A 37 3.49 -0.68 -5.10
CA LYS A 37 2.05 -0.95 -4.99
C LYS A 37 1.79 -2.41 -4.67
N VAL A 38 0.94 -2.67 -3.69
CA VAL A 38 0.54 -4.01 -3.26
C VAL A 38 -0.97 -4.10 -3.21
N LEU A 39 -1.54 -5.06 -3.94
CA LEU A 39 -2.95 -5.42 -3.82
C LEU A 39 -3.08 -6.59 -2.84
N CYS A 40 -3.89 -6.39 -1.80
CA CYS A 40 -4.26 -7.43 -0.85
C CYS A 40 -5.76 -7.71 -0.97
N THR A 41 -6.09 -8.98 -1.21
CA THR A 41 -7.47 -9.50 -1.22
C THR A 41 -7.59 -10.56 -0.14
N ALA A 42 -8.65 -10.47 0.66
CA ALA A 42 -9.03 -11.47 1.65
C ALA A 42 -10.35 -12.11 1.23
N SER A 43 -10.44 -13.42 1.42
CA SER A 43 -11.64 -14.22 1.17
C SER A 43 -11.98 -15.04 2.41
N VAL A 44 -13.27 -15.30 2.60
CA VAL A 44 -13.77 -16.12 3.70
C VAL A 44 -13.92 -17.55 3.20
N LEU A 45 -13.31 -18.50 3.91
CA LEU A 45 -13.45 -19.93 3.68
C LEU A 45 -14.04 -20.55 4.95
N GLU A 46 -14.88 -21.57 4.78
CA GLU A 46 -15.42 -22.39 5.89
C GLU A 46 -14.37 -23.35 6.47
#